data_AF-A0A6A5AUK3-F1
#
_entry.id   AF-A0A6A5AUK3-F1
#
_cell.length_a   1.000
_cell.length_b   1.000
_cell.length_c   1.000
_cell.angle_alpha   90.00
_cell.angle_beta   90.00
_cell.angle_gamma   90.00
#
_symmetry.space_group_name_H-M   'P 1'
#
loop_
_entity.id
_entity.type
_entity.pdbx_description
1 polymer ?
#
loop_
_entity_poly.entity_id
_entity_poly.type
_entity_poly.pdbx_seq_one_letter_code
_entity_poly.pdbx_strand_id
1 'polypeptide(L)'
;YDHKEAGAAAEAAWNAKFQAYAAAFPADAAEYTRRFTGGLPANWKDAFPRFTPADKGLATRQFSEKALNAAATVFPELVGGSADLTPSNLTHLTMTGDFQKDTPVGR
;
A
#
# COMPACT_ATOMS: atom_id res chain seq x y z
N TYR A 1 -13.12 -34.86 5.66
CA TYR A 1 -12.47 -33.81 6.43
C TYR A 1 -13.36 -32.58 6.42
N ASP A 2 -14.07 -32.35 7.53
CA ASP A 2 -14.84 -31.12 7.74
C ASP A 2 -14.04 -30.23 8.69
N HIS A 3 -13.60 -29.07 8.21
CA HIS A 3 -12.83 -28.08 8.98
C HIS A 3 -13.68 -26.87 9.38
N LYS A 4 -15.01 -26.90 9.18
CA LYS A 4 -15.88 -25.76 9.48
C LYS A 4 -15.80 -25.33 10.94
N GLU A 5 -15.85 -26.28 11.88
CA GLU A 5 -15.78 -25.97 13.31
C GLU A 5 -14.42 -25.40 13.70
N ALA A 6 -13.33 -26.02 13.22
CA ALA A 6 -11.97 -25.53 13.47
C ALA A 6 -11.72 -24.14 12.86
N GLY A 7 -12.23 -23.90 11.65
CA GLY A 7 -12.16 -22.61 10.97
C GLY A 7 -12.96 -21.52 11.69
N ALA A 8 -14.21 -21.82 12.09
CA ALA A 8 -15.06 -20.90 12.84
C ALA A 8 -14.44 -20.55 14.21
N ALA A 9 -13.84 -21.52 14.90
CA ALA A 9 -13.13 -21.28 16.15
C ALA A 9 -11.89 -20.38 15.95
N ALA A 10 -11.11 -20.61 14.88
CA ALA A 10 -9.94 -19.78 14.56
C ALA A 10 -10.33 -18.34 14.18
N GLU A 11 -11.38 -18.16 13.39
CA GLU A 11 -11.91 -16.85 13.03
C GLU A 11 -12.46 -16.10 14.25
N ALA A 12 -13.23 -16.77 15.12
CA ALA A 12 -13.72 -16.18 16.36
C ALA A 12 -12.57 -15.72 17.28
N ALA A 13 -11.51 -16.54 17.40
CA ALA A 13 -10.32 -16.19 18.17
C ALA A 13 -9.55 -15.02 17.55
N TRP A 14 -9.48 -14.93 16.21
CA TRP A 14 -8.86 -13.80 15.51
C TRP A 14 -9.66 -12.52 15.69
N ASN A 15 -11.00 -12.58 15.56
CA ASN A 15 -11.89 -11.44 15.75
C ASN A 15 -11.79 -10.86 17.16
N ALA A 16 -11.74 -11.71 18.20
CA ALA A 16 -11.54 -11.27 19.57
C ALA A 16 -10.19 -10.54 19.76
N LYS A 17 -9.11 -11.05 19.15
CA LYS A 17 -7.79 -10.39 19.16
C LYS A 17 -7.82 -9.05 18.42
N PHE A 18 -8.46 -8.99 17.26
CA PHE A 18 -8.57 -7.77 16.49
C PHE A 18 -9.39 -6.70 17.21
N GLN A 19 -10.45 -7.07 17.93
CA GLN A 19 -11.21 -6.14 18.78
C GLN A 19 -10.36 -5.54 19.89
N ALA A 20 -9.56 -6.37 20.59
CA ALA A 20 -8.62 -5.88 21.60
C ALA A 20 -7.55 -4.97 20.98
N TYR A 21 -7.02 -5.31 19.81
CA TYR A 21 -6.08 -4.48 19.05
C TYR A 21 -6.71 -3.14 18.65
N ALA A 22 -7.94 -3.13 18.13
CA ALA A 22 -8.64 -1.92 17.71
C ALA A 22 -8.92 -0.96 18.88
N ALA A 23 -9.18 -1.49 20.08
CA ALA A 23 -9.30 -0.68 21.28
C ALA A 23 -7.97 -0.03 21.69
N ALA A 24 -6.85 -0.73 21.51
CA ALA A 24 -5.52 -0.25 21.87
C ALA A 24 -4.88 0.67 20.80
N PHE A 25 -5.17 0.42 19.51
CA PHE A 25 -4.58 1.09 18.35
C PHE A 25 -5.68 1.51 17.36
N PRO A 26 -6.54 2.48 17.73
CA PRO A 26 -7.70 2.83 16.92
C PRO A 26 -7.36 3.37 15.54
N ALA A 27 -6.25 4.09 15.39
CA ALA A 27 -5.79 4.60 14.10
C ALA A 27 -5.36 3.47 13.14
N ASP A 28 -4.51 2.55 13.63
CA ASP A 28 -4.03 1.42 12.84
C ASP A 28 -5.16 0.46 12.47
N ALA A 29 -6.10 0.21 13.40
CA ALA A 29 -7.27 -0.61 13.12
C ALA A 29 -8.21 0.03 12.09
N ALA A 30 -8.39 1.36 12.14
CA ALA A 30 -9.14 2.08 11.11
C ALA A 30 -8.45 1.98 9.74
N GLU A 31 -7.11 2.09 9.69
CA GLU A 31 -6.35 1.88 8.45
C GLU A 31 -6.50 0.44 7.95
N TYR A 32 -6.36 -0.56 8.83
CA TYR A 32 -6.54 -1.97 8.50
C TYR A 32 -7.92 -2.20 7.89
N THR A 33 -8.99 -1.76 8.57
CA THR A 33 -10.36 -1.95 8.09
C THR A 33 -10.56 -1.26 6.74
N ARG A 34 -10.06 -0.02 6.56
CA ARG A 34 -10.10 0.68 5.26
C ARG A 34 -9.45 -0.16 4.16
N ARG A 35 -8.24 -0.67 4.39
CA ARG A 35 -7.48 -1.47 3.41
C ARG A 35 -8.19 -2.78 3.06
N PHE A 36 -8.64 -3.54 4.06
CA PHE A 36 -9.27 -4.85 3.86
C PHE A 36 -10.67 -4.78 3.24
N THR A 37 -11.34 -3.63 3.33
CA THR A 37 -12.63 -3.38 2.67
C THR A 37 -12.49 -2.72 1.30
N GLY A 38 -11.27 -2.48 0.82
CA GLY A 38 -11.01 -1.83 -0.47
C GLY A 38 -11.26 -0.32 -0.48
N GLY A 39 -11.34 0.32 0.69
CA GLY A 39 -11.50 1.76 0.82
C GLY A 39 -10.23 2.52 0.43
N LEU A 40 -10.38 3.65 -0.26
CA LEU A 40 -9.28 4.56 -0.60
C LEU A 40 -9.12 5.66 0.47
N PRO A 41 -7.90 6.18 0.70
CA PRO A 41 -7.70 7.35 1.55
C PRO A 41 -8.51 8.56 1.06
N ALA A 42 -9.02 9.37 1.98
CA ALA A 42 -9.69 10.61 1.61
C ALA A 42 -8.74 11.51 0.81
N ASN A 43 -9.27 12.19 -0.22
CA ASN A 43 -8.53 13.17 -1.03
C ASN A 43 -7.23 12.65 -1.66
N TRP A 44 -7.06 11.33 -1.83
CA TRP A 44 -5.83 10.72 -2.37
C TRP A 44 -5.39 11.31 -3.73
N LYS A 45 -6.35 11.79 -4.53
CA LYS A 45 -6.10 12.40 -5.85
C LYS A 45 -5.31 13.70 -5.77
N ASP A 46 -5.38 14.41 -4.64
CA ASP A 46 -4.68 15.68 -4.46
C ASP A 46 -3.17 15.51 -4.32
N ALA A 47 -2.70 14.30 -3.99
CA ALA A 47 -1.28 13.98 -3.96
C ALA A 47 -0.66 13.88 -5.36
N PHE A 48 -1.46 13.67 -6.41
CA PHE A 48 -0.94 13.39 -7.74
C PHE A 48 -0.49 14.66 -8.46
N PRO A 49 0.65 14.61 -9.17
CA PRO A 49 1.11 15.74 -9.95
C PRO A 49 0.14 16.05 -11.10
N ARG A 50 -0.02 17.34 -11.40
CA ARG A 50 -0.75 17.81 -12.58
C ARG A 50 0.26 18.30 -13.61
N PHE A 51 0.00 17.98 -14.87
CA PHE A 51 0.84 18.36 -15.99
C PHE A 51 0.04 19.20 -16.98
N THR A 52 0.70 20.14 -17.62
CA THR A 52 0.17 21.12 -18.56
C THR A 52 0.96 21.08 -19.87
N PRO A 53 0.42 21.62 -20.97
CA PRO A 53 1.16 21.71 -22.23
C PRO A 53 2.42 22.59 -22.17
N ALA A 54 2.57 23.44 -21.15
CA ALA A 54 3.76 24.28 -20.96
C ALA A 54 4.93 23.53 -20.29
N ASP A 55 4.67 22.37 -19.69
CA ASP A 55 5.70 21.58 -19.03
C ASP A 55 6.65 20.93 -20.04
N LYS A 56 7.89 20.68 -19.60
CA LYS A 56 8.86 19.94 -20.40
C LYS A 56 8.31 18.55 -20.75
N GLY A 57 8.42 18.18 -22.03
CA GLY A 57 8.08 16.84 -22.48
C GLY A 57 8.91 15.76 -21.77
N LEU A 58 8.23 14.79 -21.17
CA LEU A 58 8.83 13.61 -20.53
C LEU A 58 8.33 12.34 -21.21
N ALA A 59 9.09 11.25 -21.10
CA ALA A 59 8.59 9.94 -21.48
C ALA A 59 7.47 9.49 -20.53
N THR A 60 6.50 8.72 -21.02
CA THR A 60 5.37 8.23 -20.21
C THR A 60 5.81 7.42 -18.99
N ARG A 61 6.93 6.69 -19.05
CA ARG A 61 7.54 6.03 -17.89
C ARG A 61 7.99 7.00 -16.78
N GLN A 62 8.43 8.21 -17.12
CA GLN A 62 8.80 9.22 -16.13
C GLN A 62 7.57 9.87 -15.51
N PHE A 63 6.48 10.01 -16.27
CA PHE A 63 5.19 10.38 -15.69
C PHE A 63 4.66 9.29 -14.74
N SER A 64 4.83 8.01 -15.11
CA SER A 64 4.51 6.86 -14.26
C SER A 64 5.30 6.87 -12.96
N GLU A 65 6.62 7.08 -13.00
CA GLU A 65 7.49 7.21 -11.82
C GLU A 65 7.00 8.28 -10.84
N LYS A 66 6.65 9.46 -11.37
CA LYS A 66 6.14 10.59 -10.58
C LYS A 66 4.79 10.26 -9.95
N ALA A 67 3.88 9.65 -10.70
CA ALA A 67 2.58 9.21 -10.18
C ALA A 67 2.74 8.12 -9.12
N LEU A 68 3.64 7.17 -9.33
CA LEU A 68 3.90 6.06 -8.41
C LEU A 68 4.48 6.55 -7.07
N ASN A 69 5.47 7.44 -7.11
CA ASN A 69 6.04 8.03 -5.90
C ASN A 69 5.03 8.94 -5.17
N ALA A 70 4.21 9.70 -5.90
CA ALA A 70 3.10 10.45 -5.30
C ALA A 70 2.08 9.52 -4.61
N ALA A 71 1.69 8.43 -5.27
CA ALA A 71 0.80 7.42 -4.70
C ALA A 71 1.37 6.83 -3.40
N ALA A 72 2.66 6.51 -3.37
CA ALA A 72 3.32 5.91 -2.20
C ALA A 72 3.28 6.77 -0.92
N THR A 73 3.03 8.09 -1.05
CA THR A 73 2.88 9.01 0.09
C THR A 73 1.51 8.90 0.77
N VAL A 74 0.47 8.48 0.05
CA VAL A 74 -0.91 8.44 0.55
C VAL A 74 -1.47 7.01 0.65
N PHE A 75 -0.88 6.06 -0.07
CA PHE A 75 -1.23 4.64 -0.02
C PHE A 75 -0.15 3.84 0.72
N PRO A 76 -0.24 3.70 2.05
CA PRO A 76 0.69 2.85 2.81
C PRO A 76 0.61 1.37 2.39
N GLU A 77 -0.52 0.93 1.82
CA GLU A 77 -0.71 -0.40 1.23
C GLU A 77 -0.03 -0.62 -0.14
N LEU A 78 0.49 0.42 -0.78
CA LEU A 78 1.16 0.29 -2.08
C LEU A 78 2.53 -0.38 -1.88
N VAL A 79 2.70 -1.54 -2.48
CA VAL A 79 3.93 -2.33 -2.55
C VAL A 79 4.11 -2.79 -3.99
N GLY A 80 5.34 -2.77 -4.49
CA GLY A 80 5.61 -3.12 -5.88
C GLY A 80 7.08 -3.36 -6.17
N GLY A 81 7.41 -3.42 -7.45
CA GLY A 81 8.78 -3.65 -7.89
C GLY A 81 8.86 -3.85 -9.38
N SER A 82 10.01 -4.34 -9.84
CA SER A 82 10.21 -4.74 -11.22
C SER A 82 11.10 -5.98 -11.30
N ALA A 83 10.87 -6.81 -12.30
CA ALA A 83 11.73 -7.96 -12.58
C ALA A 83 13.04 -7.47 -13.21
N ASP A 84 14.01 -7.08 -12.36
CA ASP A 84 15.35 -6.60 -12.70
C ASP A 84 15.41 -5.35 -13.61
N LEU A 85 14.26 -4.69 -13.80
CA LEU A 85 14.11 -3.56 -14.72
C LEU A 85 13.73 -2.27 -14.00
N THR A 86 13.93 -2.18 -12.67
CA THR A 86 13.65 -0.96 -11.89
C THR A 86 14.24 0.31 -12.51
N PRO A 87 15.53 0.38 -12.91
CA PRO A 87 16.09 1.59 -13.53
C PRO A 87 15.54 1.86 -14.95
N SER A 88 15.01 0.84 -15.64
CA SER A 88 14.44 0.97 -16.98
C SER A 88 12.97 1.39 -16.96
N ASN A 89 12.20 0.81 -16.03
CA ASN A 89 10.76 1.00 -15.88
C ASN A 89 10.42 2.16 -14.93
N LEU A 90 11.38 2.62 -14.12
CA LEU A 90 11.24 3.72 -13.18
C LEU A 90 10.16 3.47 -12.11
N THR A 91 10.23 2.29 -11.48
CA THR A 91 9.24 1.82 -10.49
C THR A 91 9.73 1.86 -9.05
N HIS A 92 10.91 2.44 -8.79
CA HIS A 92 11.45 2.55 -7.44
C HIS A 92 10.66 3.55 -6.59
N LEU A 93 10.26 3.13 -5.39
CA LEU A 93 9.63 3.99 -4.39
C LEU A 93 10.72 4.65 -3.54
N THR A 94 11.00 5.92 -3.81
CA THR A 94 12.16 6.64 -3.25
C THR A 94 12.11 6.87 -1.73
N MET A 95 10.93 6.74 -1.12
CA MET A 95 10.69 7.00 0.30
C MET A 95 10.62 5.72 1.16
N THR A 96 10.91 4.56 0.57
CA THR A 96 10.80 3.26 1.23
C THR A 96 12.10 2.49 1.12
N GLY A 97 12.31 1.53 2.04
CA GLY A 97 13.36 0.54 1.89
C GLY A 97 12.93 -0.60 0.96
N ASP A 98 13.88 -1.43 0.56
CA ASP A 98 13.62 -2.63 -0.24
C ASP A 98 12.96 -3.73 0.61
N PHE A 99 12.01 -4.44 0.02
CA PHE A 99 11.44 -5.64 0.62
C PHE A 99 12.47 -6.77 0.62
N GLN A 100 13.04 -7.07 1.79
CA GLN A 100 14.06 -8.10 1.98
C GLN A 100 13.78 -8.91 3.25
N LYS A 101 14.52 -10.02 3.43
CA LYS A 101 14.45 -10.86 4.64
C LYS A 101 14.59 -10.04 5.92
N ASP A 102 15.55 -9.12 5.96
CA ASP A 102 15.88 -8.33 7.14
C ASP A 102 15.11 -7.00 7.20
N THR A 103 14.45 -6.62 6.10
CA THR A 103 13.62 -5.42 5.98
C THR A 103 12.25 -5.75 5.35
N PRO A 104 11.42 -6.59 6.01
CA PRO A 104 10.14 -7.03 5.45
C PRO A 104 9.09 -5.90 5.35
N VAL A 105 9.38 -4.74 5.95
CA VAL A 105 8.55 -3.52 5.86
C VAL A 105 8.82 -2.71 4.59
N GLY A 106 9.83 -3.08 3.80
CA GLY A 106 10.11 -2.45 2.51
C GLY A 106 8.96 -2.63 1.51
N ARG A 107 8.88 -1.72 0.54
CA ARG A 107 7.72 -1.60 -0.36
C ARG A 107 8.13 -1.42 -1.82
#